data_AF-A0A1T4LLZ2-F1
#
_entry.id   AF-A0A1T4LLZ2-F1
#
_cell.length_a   1.000
_cell.length_b   1.000
_cell.length_c   1.000
_cell.angle_alpha   90.00
_cell.angle_beta   90.00
_cell.angle_gamma   90.00
#
_symmetry.space_group_name_H-M   'P 1'
#
loop_
_entity.id
_entity.type
_entity.pdbx_description
1 polymer ?
#
loop_
_entity_poly.entity_id
_entity_poly.type
_entity_poly.pdbx_seq_one_letter_code
_entity_poly.pdbx_strand_id
1 'polypeptide(L)'
;MGKLKGSDLPLNEIIDTGPSEIVEKFLDVSEIENERNNSLVRIDINMIEYPLFTKSTSKKKNQIIRYFFNRSKEAYIQVNPTSGDYIPGELEERVFIALLKIMRDKKYSNIFYTTISEILTNMGIAQESFKGFYGRIGKALIRLSQTSYTFKNSLYSNKIKGIIEEQVNTNIMNIHSISFKQANSIEKEHFKDRRVKEIIKVSISDHFYDNIIRKGYLVYDSQLLLSMENPITRALYMLVNKLRFNRLYLKVLSMNLIKRIPLSENIQKIARTIKVLEKSCEELKRMDLIDHYNIIKNSKWLESEIEFFFDQKHNNLKQSYFYDDKNHFDNLLITHTDSGCQGQGDGNTSFETVKLETFDKIPTDEKIELVFKELPIKARELKTLPKAIKDAIRQYGFETVKYVAEYVTKQKVGNIRSYFLQALEKGWAEEYILSRKINNTTDKVKNEKNIKPIENTEAELLDRKIDIQLFMESIPKEKREYIENLVYKDYIKECGMETKIQKIAFSAAKESLIFDYLNKNENLFDLAEENIVEIENTAEVDIIESTIEKVKIETELREKQYKNISMFQLDILELLDGYDVKEVDKIIRLVNITNYFEGEIEGHHIIIEYKDGENSLIKLTKNN
;
A
#
# COMPACT_ATOMS: atom_id res chain seq x y z
N MET A 1 -33.99 61.12 1.10
CA MET A 1 -33.26 60.05 1.82
C MET A 1 -34.26 59.20 2.60
N GLY A 2 -34.61 58.02 2.11
CA GLY A 2 -35.32 57.01 2.91
C GLY A 2 -34.30 56.05 3.52
N LYS A 3 -34.38 55.75 4.83
CA LYS A 3 -33.48 54.77 5.45
C LYS A 3 -33.88 53.36 4.99
N LEU A 4 -32.94 52.63 4.39
CA LEU A 4 -33.05 51.18 4.23
C LEU A 4 -33.24 50.54 5.61
N LYS A 5 -34.22 49.64 5.74
CA LYS A 5 -34.26 48.74 6.89
C LYS A 5 -33.09 47.76 6.79
N GLY A 6 -32.50 47.40 7.92
CA GLY A 6 -31.43 46.41 7.97
C GLY A 6 -31.91 45.07 7.41
N SER A 7 -30.99 44.33 6.79
CA SER A 7 -31.24 42.96 6.37
C SER A 7 -31.38 42.05 7.58
N ASP A 8 -32.52 41.37 7.70
CA ASP A 8 -32.68 40.25 8.62
C ASP A 8 -31.79 39.10 8.17
N LEU A 9 -30.55 39.07 8.66
CA LEU A 9 -29.71 37.88 8.63
C LEU A 9 -30.42 36.82 9.49
N PRO A 10 -30.67 35.61 8.97
CA PRO A 10 -31.27 34.56 9.79
C PRO A 10 -30.33 34.26 10.96
N LEU A 11 -30.86 34.33 12.18
CA LEU A 11 -30.09 33.88 13.34
C LEU A 11 -29.76 32.40 13.15
N ASN A 12 -28.49 32.05 13.32
CA ASN A 12 -28.09 30.65 13.43
C ASN A 12 -28.75 30.05 14.67
N GLU A 13 -29.83 29.27 14.48
CA GLU A 13 -30.47 28.53 15.56
C GLU A 13 -29.45 27.54 16.15
N ILE A 14 -28.99 27.81 17.37
CA ILE A 14 -28.12 26.90 18.10
C ILE A 14 -28.98 25.74 18.58
N ILE A 15 -29.04 24.68 17.77
CA ILE A 15 -29.75 23.45 18.11
C ILE A 15 -28.96 22.75 19.23
N ASP A 16 -29.43 22.90 20.47
CA ASP A 16 -28.95 22.05 21.57
C ASP A 16 -29.31 20.60 21.27
N THR A 17 -28.29 19.78 21.06
CA THR A 17 -28.40 18.34 20.77
C THR A 17 -28.12 17.49 22.01
N GLY A 18 -27.92 18.12 23.17
CA GLY A 18 -27.54 17.50 24.44
C GLY A 18 -26.02 17.26 24.58
N PRO A 19 -25.54 16.94 25.79
CA PRO A 19 -24.13 16.67 26.04
C PRO A 19 -23.63 15.44 25.25
N SER A 20 -22.32 15.38 25.02
CA SER A 20 -21.63 14.23 24.42
C SER A 20 -20.93 13.38 25.47
N GLU A 21 -20.89 12.07 25.26
CA GLU A 21 -20.29 11.08 26.16
C GLU A 21 -19.12 10.38 25.45
N ILE A 22 -17.91 10.44 26.00
CA ILE A 22 -16.75 9.71 25.49
C ILE A 22 -16.59 8.40 26.27
N VAL A 23 -16.58 7.27 25.57
CA VAL A 23 -16.34 5.94 26.15
C VAL A 23 -15.03 5.37 25.61
N GLU A 24 -14.11 5.02 26.50
CA GLU A 24 -12.82 4.40 26.15
C GLU A 24 -12.87 2.86 26.28
N LYS A 25 -12.16 2.15 25.39
CA LYS A 25 -12.00 0.68 25.35
C LYS A 25 -10.56 0.29 24.96
N PHE A 26 -10.09 -0.91 25.34
CA PHE A 26 -8.70 -1.36 25.14
C PHE A 26 -8.57 -2.68 24.37
N LEU A 27 -8.26 -2.57 23.07
CA LEU A 27 -8.11 -3.64 22.08
C LEU A 27 -6.66 -4.17 21.97
N ASP A 28 -6.02 -4.39 23.12
CA ASP A 28 -4.64 -4.90 23.31
C ASP A 28 -4.42 -6.28 22.64
N VAL A 29 -4.09 -6.33 21.33
CA VAL A 29 -3.82 -7.56 20.53
C VAL A 29 -2.92 -7.28 19.30
N SER A 30 -1.89 -8.11 19.06
CA SER A 30 -0.99 -8.07 17.89
C SER A 30 -1.62 -8.56 16.56
N GLU A 31 -0.98 -8.27 15.42
CA GLU A 31 -1.52 -8.40 14.03
C GLU A 31 -0.94 -9.55 13.17
N ILE A 32 -1.53 -9.82 11.99
CA ILE A 32 -0.99 -10.44 10.73
C ILE A 32 -2.13 -10.63 9.68
N GLU A 33 -1.84 -10.85 8.37
CA GLU A 33 -2.75 -10.60 7.22
C GLU A 33 -3.10 -11.77 6.22
N ASN A 34 -4.01 -11.48 5.26
CA ASN A 34 -3.99 -11.80 3.80
C ASN A 34 -4.49 -13.15 3.15
N GLU A 35 -4.01 -13.51 1.93
CA GLU A 35 -4.82 -13.82 0.70
C GLU A 35 -4.94 -15.30 0.18
N ARG A 36 -5.94 -15.77 -0.61
CA ARG A 36 -7.31 -15.41 -1.11
C ARG A 36 -7.89 -16.67 -1.93
N ASN A 37 -8.95 -16.71 -2.81
CA ASN A 37 -10.47 -16.75 -2.73
C ASN A 37 -11.12 -17.06 -4.28
N ASN A 38 -12.27 -16.93 -5.16
CA ASN A 38 -13.70 -16.30 -5.54
C ASN A 38 -15.15 -16.96 -5.56
N SER A 39 -16.18 -16.20 -5.07
CA SER A 39 -17.51 -15.92 -5.71
C SER A 39 -18.20 -14.59 -5.21
N LEU A 40 -17.47 -13.49 -4.92
CA LEU A 40 -17.74 -12.60 -3.74
C LEU A 40 -17.64 -11.05 -3.90
N VAL A 41 -17.49 -10.31 -2.79
CA VAL A 41 -17.28 -8.84 -2.67
C VAL A 41 -16.04 -8.54 -1.82
N ARG A 42 -15.28 -7.49 -2.18
CA ARG A 42 -14.07 -7.03 -1.48
C ARG A 42 -14.41 -6.17 -0.27
N ILE A 43 -13.73 -6.38 0.85
CA ILE A 43 -13.83 -5.59 2.08
C ILE A 43 -12.42 -5.22 2.54
N ASP A 44 -12.18 -3.93 2.75
CA ASP A 44 -10.92 -3.39 3.28
C ASP A 44 -10.53 -4.03 4.64
N ILE A 45 -9.22 -4.22 4.85
CA ILE A 45 -8.68 -4.93 6.01
C ILE A 45 -8.95 -4.21 7.34
N ASN A 46 -8.90 -2.88 7.35
CA ASN A 46 -9.25 -2.03 8.49
C ASN A 46 -10.72 -2.24 8.90
N MET A 47 -11.62 -2.33 7.91
CA MET A 47 -13.06 -2.53 8.14
C MET A 47 -13.44 -3.90 8.75
N ILE A 48 -12.52 -4.86 8.73
CA ILE A 48 -12.70 -6.20 9.32
C ILE A 48 -12.13 -6.28 10.73
N GLU A 49 -11.02 -5.59 11.01
CA GLU A 49 -10.38 -5.60 12.33
C GLU A 49 -10.88 -4.51 13.27
N TYR A 50 -11.38 -3.40 12.73
CA TYR A 50 -11.70 -2.23 13.52
C TYR A 50 -13.20 -2.08 13.79
N PRO A 51 -13.56 -1.52 14.95
CA PRO A 51 -14.91 -1.51 15.49
C PRO A 51 -15.82 -0.42 14.88
N LEU A 52 -15.80 -0.28 13.54
CA LEU A 52 -16.48 0.79 12.80
C LEU A 52 -18.01 0.73 12.93
N PHE A 53 -18.57 -0.46 13.13
CA PHE A 53 -19.99 -0.72 13.39
C PHE A 53 -20.14 -1.35 14.78
N THR A 54 -20.82 -0.69 15.71
CA THR A 54 -21.02 -1.23 17.06
C THR A 54 -21.95 -2.45 17.06
N LYS A 55 -21.59 -3.47 17.83
CA LYS A 55 -22.41 -4.67 18.05
C LYS A 55 -23.33 -4.54 19.27
N SER A 56 -23.34 -3.38 19.94
CA SER A 56 -24.25 -3.08 21.05
C SER A 56 -25.64 -2.68 20.55
N THR A 57 -26.67 -3.34 21.06
CA THR A 57 -28.08 -2.92 20.87
C THR A 57 -28.42 -1.67 21.71
N SER A 58 -27.73 -1.47 22.83
CA SER A 58 -27.90 -0.32 23.72
C SER A 58 -27.02 0.86 23.29
N LYS A 59 -27.28 1.42 22.10
CA LYS A 59 -26.59 2.62 21.59
C LYS A 59 -27.14 3.87 22.30
N LYS A 60 -26.27 4.80 22.73
CA LYS A 60 -26.66 6.15 23.17
C LYS A 60 -26.49 7.17 22.03
N LYS A 61 -27.24 8.28 22.09
CA LYS A 61 -26.97 9.46 21.26
C LYS A 61 -25.69 10.17 21.73
N ASN A 62 -25.02 10.88 20.83
CA ASN A 62 -23.82 11.69 21.12
C ASN A 62 -22.69 10.90 21.81
N GLN A 63 -22.69 9.58 21.67
CA GLN A 63 -21.71 8.70 22.31
C GLN A 63 -20.53 8.47 21.37
N ILE A 64 -19.44 9.19 21.63
CA ILE A 64 -18.15 8.97 20.99
C ILE A 64 -17.52 7.72 21.63
N ILE A 65 -17.01 6.79 20.83
CA ILE A 65 -16.26 5.64 21.37
C ILE A 65 -14.84 5.66 20.83
N ARG A 66 -13.85 5.66 21.74
CA ARG A 66 -12.43 5.59 21.44
C ARG A 66 -11.87 4.22 21.85
N TYR A 67 -11.24 3.54 20.91
CA TYR A 67 -10.69 2.21 21.04
C TYR A 67 -9.17 2.30 20.91
N PHE A 68 -8.43 2.00 21.99
CA PHE A 68 -6.97 2.00 22.01
C PHE A 68 -6.43 0.61 21.72
N PHE A 69 -5.45 0.49 20.83
CA PHE A 69 -4.79 -0.78 20.51
C PHE A 69 -3.56 -1.04 21.39
N ASN A 70 -2.99 0.01 22.00
CA ASN A 70 -1.86 -0.09 22.93
C ASN A 70 -2.17 0.58 24.28
N ARG A 71 -1.36 0.26 25.30
CA ARG A 71 -1.55 0.77 26.68
C ARG A 71 -1.07 2.21 26.87
N SER A 72 -0.15 2.68 26.03
CA SER A 72 0.32 4.07 25.99
C SER A 72 -0.71 5.03 25.38
N LYS A 73 -1.82 4.52 24.83
CA LYS A 73 -2.91 5.28 24.16
C LYS A 73 -2.50 6.00 22.87
N GLU A 74 -1.33 5.68 22.31
CA GLU A 74 -0.79 6.30 21.09
C GLU A 74 -1.40 5.74 19.81
N ALA A 75 -1.92 4.50 19.85
CA ALA A 75 -2.61 3.86 18.74
C ALA A 75 -4.11 3.75 19.05
N TYR A 76 -4.97 4.43 18.29
CA TYR A 76 -6.40 4.46 18.57
C TYR A 76 -7.30 4.77 17.37
N ILE A 77 -8.54 4.27 17.43
CA ILE A 77 -9.66 4.67 16.58
C ILE A 77 -10.77 5.29 17.40
N GLN A 78 -11.23 6.47 17.00
CA GLN A 78 -12.35 7.18 17.60
C GLN A 78 -13.50 7.26 16.60
N VAL A 79 -14.67 6.75 16.98
CA VAL A 79 -15.91 6.82 16.20
C VAL A 79 -16.74 7.99 16.72
N ASN A 80 -16.94 9.01 15.89
CA ASN A 80 -17.68 10.23 16.19
C ASN A 80 -19.04 10.23 15.47
N PRO A 81 -20.17 10.06 16.17
CA PRO A 81 -21.49 10.22 15.55
C PRO A 81 -21.79 11.69 15.26
N THR A 82 -22.71 11.95 14.33
CA THR A 82 -23.31 13.29 14.16
C THR A 82 -24.01 13.73 15.44
N SER A 83 -23.94 15.02 15.76
CA SER A 83 -24.66 15.64 16.87
C SER A 83 -26.16 15.32 16.82
N GLY A 84 -26.70 14.79 17.92
CA GLY A 84 -28.09 14.36 18.05
C GLY A 84 -28.37 12.93 17.58
N ASP A 85 -27.40 12.17 17.08
CA ASP A 85 -27.57 10.80 16.56
C ASP A 85 -26.67 9.75 17.23
N TYR A 86 -26.84 8.48 16.83
CA TYR A 86 -26.10 7.31 17.31
C TYR A 86 -24.95 6.93 16.37
N ILE A 87 -23.91 6.29 16.89
CA ILE A 87 -22.88 5.64 16.05
C ILE A 87 -23.46 4.53 15.16
N PRO A 88 -22.85 4.22 14.00
CA PRO A 88 -23.24 3.10 13.14
C PRO A 88 -23.25 1.74 13.87
N GLY A 89 -24.21 0.89 13.53
CA GLY A 89 -24.34 -0.48 14.02
C GLY A 89 -24.90 -1.41 12.95
N GLU A 90 -25.69 -2.42 13.35
CA GLU A 90 -26.11 -3.53 12.47
C GLU A 90 -26.77 -3.11 11.14
N LEU A 91 -27.72 -2.16 11.16
CA LEU A 91 -28.39 -1.73 9.93
C LEU A 91 -27.43 -1.01 8.99
N GLU A 92 -26.56 -0.16 9.55
CA GLU A 92 -25.54 0.56 8.80
C GLU A 92 -24.51 -0.40 8.18
N GLU A 93 -24.10 -1.44 8.92
CA GLU A 93 -23.24 -2.53 8.41
C GLU A 93 -23.88 -3.26 7.22
N ARG A 94 -25.17 -3.63 7.31
CA ARG A 94 -25.87 -4.33 6.22
C ARG A 94 -26.08 -3.44 4.99
N VAL A 95 -26.36 -2.15 5.19
CA VAL A 95 -26.41 -1.16 4.09
C VAL A 95 -25.04 -1.00 3.45
N PHE A 96 -23.97 -0.90 4.25
CA PHE A 96 -22.60 -0.80 3.74
C PHE A 96 -22.19 -2.02 2.90
N ILE A 97 -22.46 -3.25 3.35
CA ILE A 97 -22.17 -4.48 2.59
C ILE A 97 -22.95 -4.50 1.26
N ALA A 98 -24.21 -4.05 1.26
CA ALA A 98 -24.99 -3.93 0.03
C ALA A 98 -24.44 -2.84 -0.91
N LEU A 99 -23.94 -1.71 -0.38
CA LEU A 99 -23.28 -0.67 -1.18
C LEU A 99 -21.97 -1.16 -1.80
N LEU A 100 -21.14 -1.93 -1.09
CA LEU A 100 -19.93 -2.55 -1.67
C LEU A 100 -20.26 -3.53 -2.79
N LYS A 101 -21.35 -4.31 -2.65
CA LYS A 101 -21.85 -5.18 -3.72
C LYS A 101 -22.26 -4.37 -4.94
N ILE A 102 -23.03 -3.31 -4.75
CA ILE A 102 -23.47 -2.41 -5.83
C ILE A 102 -22.26 -1.75 -6.49
N MET A 103 -21.24 -1.33 -5.73
CA MET A 103 -20.00 -0.78 -6.28
C MET A 103 -19.28 -1.79 -7.19
N ARG A 104 -19.17 -3.07 -6.78
CA ARG A 104 -18.68 -4.15 -7.65
C ARG A 104 -19.52 -4.26 -8.93
N ASP A 105 -20.84 -4.27 -8.81
CA ASP A 105 -21.76 -4.35 -9.95
C ASP A 105 -21.66 -3.10 -10.86
N LYS A 106 -21.22 -1.95 -10.34
CA LYS A 106 -20.82 -0.74 -11.08
C LYS A 106 -19.31 -0.70 -11.40
N LYS A 107 -18.66 -1.86 -11.58
CA LYS A 107 -17.25 -2.02 -12.01
C LYS A 107 -16.17 -1.44 -11.07
N TYR A 108 -16.46 -1.30 -9.77
CA TYR A 108 -15.56 -0.73 -8.76
C TYR A 108 -15.21 0.76 -8.96
N SER A 109 -16.03 1.57 -9.64
CA SER A 109 -15.86 3.04 -9.61
C SER A 109 -16.00 3.58 -8.17
N ASN A 110 -15.13 4.50 -7.74
CA ASN A 110 -15.23 5.19 -6.45
C ASN A 110 -16.61 5.86 -6.33
N ILE A 111 -16.94 6.69 -7.32
CA ILE A 111 -18.24 7.35 -7.43
C ILE A 111 -19.20 6.44 -8.19
N PHE A 112 -20.36 6.14 -7.60
CA PHE A 112 -21.42 5.37 -8.25
C PHE A 112 -22.82 5.84 -7.83
N TYR A 113 -23.80 5.54 -8.68
CA TYR A 113 -25.22 5.89 -8.45
C TYR A 113 -26.06 4.65 -8.22
N THR A 114 -27.01 4.76 -7.27
CA THR A 114 -27.91 3.69 -6.86
C THR A 114 -29.27 4.24 -6.39
N THR A 115 -30.18 3.36 -5.96
CA THR A 115 -31.49 3.73 -5.37
C THR A 115 -31.76 2.92 -4.11
N ILE A 116 -32.65 3.39 -3.24
CA ILE A 116 -33.04 2.63 -2.02
C ILE A 116 -33.61 1.25 -2.40
N SER A 117 -34.36 1.14 -3.51
CA SER A 117 -34.84 -0.15 -4.04
C SER A 117 -33.71 -1.12 -4.39
N GLU A 118 -32.64 -0.62 -5.03
CA GLU A 118 -31.48 -1.42 -5.42
C GLU A 118 -30.67 -1.86 -4.19
N ILE A 119 -30.51 -0.98 -3.19
CA ILE A 119 -29.92 -1.32 -1.89
C ILE A 119 -30.73 -2.42 -1.19
N LEU A 120 -32.05 -2.25 -1.07
CA LEU A 120 -32.93 -3.22 -0.42
C LEU A 120 -32.94 -4.58 -1.13
N THR A 121 -32.95 -4.58 -2.47
CA THR A 121 -32.81 -5.80 -3.28
C THR A 121 -31.49 -6.51 -2.97
N ASN A 122 -30.38 -5.77 -2.92
CA ASN A 122 -29.06 -6.33 -2.65
C ASN A 122 -28.84 -6.76 -1.20
N MET A 123 -29.60 -6.21 -0.25
CA MET A 123 -29.73 -6.67 1.14
C MET A 123 -30.55 -7.98 1.29
N GLY A 124 -31.15 -8.50 0.21
CA GLY A 124 -32.00 -9.70 0.24
C GLY A 124 -33.41 -9.47 0.80
N ILE A 125 -33.89 -8.22 0.84
CA ILE A 125 -35.22 -7.89 1.36
C ILE A 125 -36.27 -8.08 0.25
N ALA A 126 -37.43 -8.63 0.59
CA ALA A 126 -38.53 -8.83 -0.36
C ALA A 126 -39.25 -7.50 -0.71
N GLN A 127 -39.72 -7.36 -1.95
CA GLN A 127 -40.19 -6.06 -2.50
C GLN A 127 -41.41 -5.50 -1.75
N GLU A 128 -42.32 -6.36 -1.32
CA GLU A 128 -43.49 -6.05 -0.50
C GLU A 128 -43.11 -5.40 0.85
N SER A 129 -41.93 -5.72 1.38
CA SER A 129 -41.41 -5.14 2.62
C SER A 129 -40.76 -3.76 2.43
N PHE A 130 -40.39 -3.36 1.20
CA PHE A 130 -39.57 -2.16 0.94
C PHE A 130 -40.15 -0.91 1.60
N LYS A 131 -41.48 -0.71 1.53
CA LYS A 131 -42.20 0.44 2.10
C LYS A 131 -41.89 0.67 3.59
N GLY A 132 -41.71 -0.40 4.37
CA GLY A 132 -41.36 -0.32 5.79
C GLY A 132 -39.90 0.03 6.08
N PHE A 133 -39.01 -0.15 5.09
CA PHE A 133 -37.56 0.07 5.24
C PHE A 133 -37.06 1.40 4.65
N TYR A 134 -37.71 2.03 3.66
CA TYR A 134 -37.22 3.27 3.02
C TYR A 134 -36.72 4.32 4.03
N GLY A 135 -37.55 4.70 5.01
CA GLY A 135 -37.19 5.68 6.05
C GLY A 135 -36.16 5.21 7.08
N ARG A 136 -35.83 3.91 7.10
CA ARG A 136 -34.71 3.33 7.87
C ARG A 136 -33.42 3.39 7.06
N ILE A 137 -33.47 3.02 5.77
CA ILE A 137 -32.31 3.09 4.86
C ILE A 137 -31.84 4.54 4.69
N GLY A 138 -32.74 5.50 4.45
CA GLY A 138 -32.37 6.92 4.36
C GLY A 138 -31.61 7.42 5.60
N LYS A 139 -32.04 7.02 6.81
CA LYS A 139 -31.34 7.35 8.06
C LYS A 139 -29.99 6.63 8.19
N ALA A 140 -29.90 5.37 7.76
CA ALA A 140 -28.64 4.62 7.77
C ALA A 140 -27.61 5.23 6.81
N LEU A 141 -28.03 5.70 5.62
CA LEU A 141 -27.18 6.38 4.64
C LEU A 141 -26.66 7.72 5.16
N ILE A 142 -27.54 8.54 5.76
CA ILE A 142 -27.13 9.81 6.40
C ILE A 142 -26.10 9.54 7.51
N ARG A 143 -26.36 8.56 8.38
CA ARG A 143 -25.45 8.17 9.47
C ARG A 143 -24.11 7.64 8.96
N LEU A 144 -24.09 6.82 7.91
CA LEU A 144 -22.87 6.34 7.25
C LEU A 144 -22.02 7.50 6.71
N SER A 145 -22.66 8.51 6.11
CA SER A 145 -21.96 9.64 5.50
C SER A 145 -21.46 10.70 6.49
N GLN A 146 -22.14 10.87 7.63
CA GLN A 146 -21.86 11.92 8.60
C GLN A 146 -21.09 11.45 9.83
N THR A 147 -20.96 10.14 10.05
CA THR A 147 -20.05 9.61 11.08
C THR A 147 -18.61 9.81 10.63
N SER A 148 -17.81 10.48 11.46
CA SER A 148 -16.36 10.62 11.23
C SER A 148 -15.57 9.68 12.12
N TYR A 149 -14.41 9.26 11.61
CA TYR A 149 -13.52 8.29 12.21
C TYR A 149 -12.13 8.90 12.29
N THR A 150 -11.62 9.06 13.51
CA THR A 150 -10.27 9.56 13.75
C THR A 150 -9.36 8.37 14.08
N PHE A 151 -8.35 8.15 13.24
CA PHE A 151 -7.34 7.11 13.37
C PHE A 151 -6.03 7.76 13.82
N LYS A 152 -5.21 7.05 14.59
CA LYS A 152 -3.81 7.42 14.87
C LYS A 152 -3.01 6.15 15.12
N ASN A 153 -1.88 5.96 14.44
CA ASN A 153 -1.09 4.72 14.47
C ASN A 153 -1.98 3.47 14.29
N SER A 154 -3.00 3.55 13.42
CA SER A 154 -4.07 2.54 13.35
C SER A 154 -4.89 2.58 12.05
N LEU A 155 -4.34 3.08 10.95
CA LEU A 155 -5.00 3.03 9.63
C LEU A 155 -4.00 2.46 8.62
N TYR A 156 -4.20 1.22 8.21
CA TYR A 156 -3.40 0.60 7.16
C TYR A 156 -3.66 1.27 5.81
N SER A 157 -2.59 1.59 5.09
CA SER A 157 -2.64 2.13 3.73
C SER A 157 -1.75 1.30 2.80
N ASN A 158 -2.36 0.71 1.77
CA ASN A 158 -1.64 -0.12 0.81
C ASN A 158 -0.64 0.68 -0.04
N LYS A 159 -0.80 2.02 -0.14
CA LYS A 159 0.13 2.92 -0.84
C LYS A 159 1.51 2.96 -0.16
N ILE A 160 1.53 2.99 1.18
CA ILE A 160 2.77 2.91 1.98
C ILE A 160 3.10 1.48 2.45
N LYS A 161 2.17 0.52 2.27
CA LYS A 161 2.25 -0.89 2.71
C LYS A 161 2.41 -1.04 4.22
N GLY A 162 1.80 -0.14 4.99
CA GLY A 162 1.94 -0.08 6.44
C GLY A 162 0.87 0.78 7.10
N ILE A 163 1.00 0.95 8.41
CA ILE A 163 0.12 1.78 9.22
C ILE A 163 0.51 3.25 9.06
N ILE A 164 -0.47 4.13 8.85
CA ILE A 164 -0.29 5.58 8.89
C ILE A 164 -0.07 6.03 10.35
N GLU A 165 1.04 6.71 10.60
CA GLU A 165 1.41 7.22 11.92
C GLU A 165 0.66 8.50 12.32
N GLU A 166 0.43 9.39 11.35
CA GLU A 166 -0.30 10.64 11.53
C GLU A 166 -1.78 10.43 11.93
N GLN A 167 -2.39 11.50 12.46
CA GLN A 167 -3.78 11.45 12.90
C GLN A 167 -4.76 11.78 11.77
N VAL A 168 -5.18 10.76 11.03
CA VAL A 168 -6.16 10.87 9.94
C VAL A 168 -7.59 11.00 10.51
N ASN A 169 -8.36 12.00 10.09
CA ASN A 169 -9.78 12.12 10.40
C ASN A 169 -10.61 12.09 9.11
N THR A 170 -11.45 11.07 8.93
CA THR A 170 -12.18 10.85 7.67
C THR A 170 -13.51 10.11 7.90
N ASN A 171 -14.45 10.19 6.95
CA ASN A 171 -15.62 9.31 6.90
C ASN A 171 -15.35 8.11 5.99
N ILE A 172 -16.13 7.03 6.10
CA ILE A 172 -15.93 5.83 5.25
C ILE A 172 -16.36 6.09 3.80
N MET A 173 -17.44 6.85 3.63
CA MET A 173 -18.05 7.14 2.33
C MET A 173 -18.87 8.43 2.40
N ASN A 174 -18.94 9.14 1.28
CA ASN A 174 -19.75 10.34 1.11
C ASN A 174 -21.03 9.99 0.34
N ILE A 175 -22.20 10.29 0.90
CA ILE A 175 -23.50 9.88 0.34
C ILE A 175 -24.42 11.08 0.15
N HIS A 176 -24.78 11.36 -1.10
CA HIS A 176 -25.65 12.47 -1.48
C HIS A 176 -26.96 11.93 -2.06
N SER A 177 -28.08 12.35 -1.48
CA SER A 177 -29.44 12.08 -1.99
C SER A 177 -29.83 13.19 -2.96
N ILE A 178 -30.10 12.84 -4.21
CA ILE A 178 -30.30 13.80 -5.32
C ILE A 178 -31.70 13.57 -5.90
N SER A 179 -32.56 14.58 -5.87
CA SER A 179 -33.84 14.54 -6.58
C SER A 179 -33.69 14.99 -8.04
N PHE A 180 -34.63 14.60 -8.90
CA PHE A 180 -34.63 14.98 -10.34
C PHE A 180 -34.52 16.50 -10.59
N LYS A 181 -34.97 17.33 -9.65
CA LYS A 181 -34.87 18.80 -9.72
C LYS A 181 -33.46 19.33 -9.47
N GLN A 182 -32.65 18.60 -8.70
CA GLN A 182 -31.28 18.97 -8.31
C GLN A 182 -30.24 18.33 -9.24
N ALA A 183 -30.58 17.20 -9.87
CA ALA A 183 -29.69 16.45 -10.76
C ALA A 183 -29.12 17.31 -11.90
N ASN A 184 -27.81 17.20 -12.14
CA ASN A 184 -27.15 17.80 -13.31
C ASN A 184 -27.52 17.06 -14.63
N SER A 185 -26.90 17.44 -15.76
CA SER A 185 -27.17 16.83 -17.07
C SER A 185 -26.89 15.33 -17.12
N ILE A 186 -25.76 14.89 -16.54
CA ILE A 186 -25.34 13.48 -16.47
C ILE A 186 -26.23 12.72 -15.50
N GLU A 187 -26.47 13.27 -14.30
CA GLU A 187 -27.25 12.64 -13.24
C GLU A 187 -28.71 12.39 -13.66
N LYS A 188 -29.27 13.22 -14.55
CA LYS A 188 -30.60 13.03 -15.15
C LYS A 188 -30.72 11.72 -15.95
N GLU A 189 -29.62 11.14 -16.42
CA GLU A 189 -29.66 9.83 -17.11
C GLU A 189 -30.09 8.68 -16.20
N HIS A 190 -29.90 8.79 -14.87
CA HIS A 190 -30.36 7.78 -13.92
C HIS A 190 -31.88 7.86 -13.64
N PHE A 191 -32.56 8.90 -14.14
CA PHE A 191 -34.02 9.10 -14.01
C PHE A 191 -34.80 8.70 -15.28
N LYS A 192 -34.23 7.87 -16.16
CA LYS A 192 -34.91 7.35 -17.37
C LYS A 192 -36.23 6.64 -17.04
N ASP A 193 -36.34 5.98 -15.88
CA ASP A 193 -37.62 5.54 -15.31
C ASP A 193 -38.25 6.66 -14.46
N ARG A 194 -39.39 7.21 -14.92
CA ARG A 194 -40.15 8.27 -14.26
C ARG A 194 -40.69 7.91 -12.86
N ARG A 195 -40.60 6.64 -12.45
CA ARG A 195 -40.95 6.19 -11.09
C ARG A 195 -39.82 6.49 -10.08
N VAL A 196 -38.58 6.63 -10.54
CA VAL A 196 -37.45 7.06 -9.71
C VAL A 196 -37.63 8.54 -9.37
N LYS A 197 -37.77 8.86 -8.08
CA LYS A 197 -37.93 10.25 -7.59
C LYS A 197 -36.62 10.85 -7.08
N GLU A 198 -35.69 9.98 -6.71
CA GLU A 198 -34.47 10.27 -5.98
C GLU A 198 -33.44 9.19 -6.32
N ILE A 199 -32.20 9.60 -6.58
CA ILE A 199 -31.03 8.73 -6.73
C ILE A 199 -30.05 9.01 -5.60
N ILE A 200 -29.27 8.02 -5.24
CA ILE A 200 -28.21 8.13 -4.24
C ILE A 200 -26.89 8.08 -4.98
N LYS A 201 -26.09 9.14 -4.84
CA LYS A 201 -24.69 9.21 -5.28
C LYS A 201 -23.81 8.83 -4.09
N VAL A 202 -23.01 7.79 -4.26
CA VAL A 202 -22.07 7.29 -3.25
C VAL A 202 -20.65 7.49 -3.78
N SER A 203 -19.75 7.90 -2.89
CA SER A 203 -18.30 7.89 -3.08
C SER A 203 -17.67 7.18 -1.87
N ILE A 204 -16.61 6.42 -2.06
CA ILE A 204 -15.82 5.83 -0.96
C ILE A 204 -14.58 6.71 -0.74
N SER A 205 -14.30 7.05 0.52
CA SER A 205 -13.16 7.91 0.85
C SER A 205 -11.83 7.21 0.56
N ASP A 206 -10.87 7.94 -0.01
CA ASP A 206 -9.76 7.37 -0.78
C ASP A 206 -8.93 6.33 -0.02
N HIS A 207 -8.67 6.54 1.27
CA HIS A 207 -7.97 5.55 2.12
C HIS A 207 -8.60 4.15 2.09
N PHE A 208 -9.94 4.06 2.11
CA PHE A 208 -10.67 2.80 2.01
C PHE A 208 -10.77 2.32 0.56
N TYR A 209 -11.00 3.24 -0.39
CA TYR A 209 -11.12 2.89 -1.81
C TYR A 209 -9.83 2.28 -2.35
N ASP A 210 -8.68 2.89 -2.10
CA ASP A 210 -7.35 2.40 -2.47
C ASP A 210 -7.12 0.99 -1.95
N ASN A 211 -7.46 0.72 -0.68
CA ASN A 211 -7.31 -0.60 -0.09
C ASN A 211 -8.27 -1.65 -0.70
N ILE A 212 -9.46 -1.25 -1.14
CA ILE A 212 -10.46 -2.12 -1.82
C ILE A 212 -10.05 -2.45 -3.26
N ILE A 213 -9.29 -1.60 -3.95
CA ILE A 213 -8.81 -1.90 -5.32
C ILE A 213 -7.39 -2.48 -5.37
N ARG A 214 -6.50 -2.12 -4.43
CA ARG A 214 -5.11 -2.62 -4.30
C ARG A 214 -5.05 -3.88 -3.42
N LYS A 215 -3.89 -4.27 -2.87
CA LYS A 215 -3.75 -5.51 -2.06
C LYS A 215 -4.17 -5.36 -0.58
N GLY A 216 -5.13 -4.49 -0.29
CA GLY A 216 -5.58 -4.13 1.07
C GLY A 216 -6.93 -4.72 1.48
N TYR A 217 -7.46 -5.70 0.74
CA TYR A 217 -8.78 -6.28 0.98
C TYR A 217 -8.75 -7.79 1.23
N LEU A 218 -9.65 -8.25 2.12
CA LEU A 218 -10.14 -9.62 2.09
C LEU A 218 -11.43 -9.66 1.27
N VAL A 219 -11.88 -10.85 0.89
CA VAL A 219 -13.04 -11.01 0.01
C VAL A 219 -14.04 -11.92 0.71
N TYR A 220 -15.29 -11.48 0.83
CA TYR A 220 -16.41 -12.16 1.52
C TYR A 220 -17.72 -12.09 0.74
N ASP A 221 -18.58 -13.08 0.93
CA ASP A 221 -19.78 -13.24 0.11
C ASP A 221 -20.79 -12.27 0.69
N SER A 222 -21.13 -11.23 -0.07
CA SER A 222 -22.12 -10.27 0.38
C SER A 222 -23.45 -10.95 0.74
N GLN A 223 -23.88 -11.98 -0.01
CA GLN A 223 -25.13 -12.67 0.26
C GLN A 223 -25.02 -13.62 1.46
N LEU A 224 -23.91 -14.37 1.61
CA LEU A 224 -23.68 -15.16 2.83
C LEU A 224 -23.64 -14.26 4.07
N LEU A 225 -22.87 -13.17 4.02
CA LEU A 225 -22.79 -12.20 5.12
C LEU A 225 -24.18 -11.61 5.41
N LEU A 226 -24.92 -11.18 4.39
CA LEU A 226 -26.27 -10.61 4.57
C LEU A 226 -27.33 -11.63 5.02
N SER A 227 -27.06 -12.94 4.83
CA SER A 227 -27.92 -14.04 5.32
C SER A 227 -27.69 -14.39 6.79
N MET A 228 -26.49 -14.13 7.33
CA MET A 228 -26.25 -14.20 8.77
C MET A 228 -26.99 -13.05 9.45
N GLU A 229 -28.06 -13.35 10.19
CA GLU A 229 -28.84 -12.32 10.88
C GLU A 229 -27.98 -11.62 11.95
N ASN A 230 -27.30 -12.42 12.77
CA ASN A 230 -26.51 -11.94 13.91
C ASN A 230 -25.21 -11.21 13.46
N PRO A 231 -25.02 -9.92 13.80
CA PRO A 231 -23.81 -9.18 13.47
C PRO A 231 -22.54 -9.71 14.16
N ILE A 232 -22.69 -10.45 15.27
CA ILE A 232 -21.57 -11.08 15.98
C ILE A 232 -21.10 -12.31 15.20
N THR A 233 -22.01 -13.09 14.61
CA THR A 233 -21.69 -14.19 13.69
C THR A 233 -20.97 -13.68 12.44
N ARG A 234 -21.44 -12.58 11.82
CA ARG A 234 -20.73 -11.92 10.70
C ARG A 234 -19.29 -11.54 11.06
N ALA A 235 -19.12 -10.82 12.16
CA ALA A 235 -17.79 -10.37 12.60
C ALA A 235 -16.88 -11.54 12.99
N LEU A 236 -17.41 -12.57 13.67
CA LEU A 236 -16.67 -13.78 14.02
C LEU A 236 -16.21 -14.54 12.78
N TYR A 237 -17.09 -14.72 11.78
CA TYR A 237 -16.76 -15.39 10.52
C TYR A 237 -15.60 -14.71 9.77
N MET A 238 -15.65 -13.38 9.63
CA MET A 238 -14.59 -12.62 8.96
C MET A 238 -13.28 -12.65 9.77
N LEU A 239 -13.36 -12.43 11.08
CA LEU A 239 -12.17 -12.43 11.95
C LEU A 239 -11.48 -13.80 11.98
N VAL A 240 -12.24 -14.89 12.13
CA VAL A 240 -11.71 -16.26 12.17
C VAL A 240 -11.10 -16.67 10.82
N ASN A 241 -11.72 -16.29 9.69
CA ASN A 241 -11.15 -16.55 8.37
C ASN A 241 -9.94 -15.66 8.02
N LYS A 242 -9.78 -14.49 8.65
CA LYS A 242 -8.50 -13.76 8.66
C LYS A 242 -7.48 -14.55 9.49
N LEU A 243 -7.72 -14.72 10.79
CA LEU A 243 -6.75 -15.25 11.76
C LEU A 243 -6.23 -16.66 11.43
N ARG A 244 -7.07 -17.57 10.91
CA ARG A 244 -6.62 -18.93 10.54
C ARG A 244 -5.79 -18.96 9.27
N PHE A 245 -5.81 -17.91 8.45
CA PHE A 245 -5.38 -17.93 7.06
C PHE A 245 -5.96 -19.14 6.30
N ASN A 246 -5.14 -20.14 5.93
CA ASN A 246 -5.53 -21.39 5.29
C ASN A 246 -5.31 -22.61 6.21
N ARG A 247 -5.11 -22.41 7.52
CA ARG A 247 -4.99 -23.49 8.50
C ARG A 247 -6.35 -24.15 8.72
N LEU A 248 -6.32 -25.48 8.90
CA LEU A 248 -7.48 -26.32 9.23
C LEU A 248 -7.83 -26.31 10.73
N TYR A 249 -7.03 -25.63 11.54
CA TYR A 249 -7.21 -25.45 12.97
C TYR A 249 -6.81 -24.02 13.37
N LEU A 250 -7.61 -23.41 14.24
CA LEU A 250 -7.32 -22.13 14.87
C LEU A 250 -7.69 -22.20 16.36
N LYS A 251 -6.76 -21.84 17.24
CA LYS A 251 -6.99 -21.73 18.68
C LYS A 251 -6.71 -20.30 19.14
N VAL A 252 -7.68 -19.67 19.80
CA VAL A 252 -7.62 -18.26 20.21
C VAL A 252 -8.28 -18.06 21.58
N LEU A 253 -7.68 -17.24 22.44
CA LEU A 253 -8.28 -16.80 23.71
C LEU A 253 -9.64 -16.12 23.46
N SER A 254 -10.69 -16.54 24.18
CA SER A 254 -12.04 -15.95 24.10
C SER A 254 -12.01 -14.42 24.24
N MET A 255 -11.13 -13.91 25.11
CA MET A 255 -10.99 -12.47 25.36
C MET A 255 -10.50 -11.69 24.12
N ASN A 256 -9.67 -12.29 23.26
CA ASN A 256 -9.17 -11.63 22.04
C ASN A 256 -10.29 -11.47 21.01
N LEU A 257 -11.18 -12.47 20.91
CA LEU A 257 -12.39 -12.40 20.07
C LEU A 257 -13.40 -11.40 20.64
N ILE A 258 -13.60 -11.39 21.96
CA ILE A 258 -14.46 -10.41 22.66
C ILE A 258 -14.01 -8.98 22.36
N LYS A 259 -12.71 -8.70 22.46
CA LYS A 259 -12.13 -7.38 22.15
C LYS A 259 -12.31 -7.01 20.67
N ARG A 260 -11.86 -7.85 19.75
CA ARG A 260 -11.91 -7.56 18.29
C ARG A 260 -13.35 -7.50 17.74
N ILE A 261 -14.34 -8.11 18.40
CA ILE A 261 -15.78 -8.04 18.03
C ILE A 261 -16.54 -7.02 18.93
N PRO A 262 -15.90 -5.89 19.27
CA PRO A 262 -16.07 -5.06 20.49
C PRO A 262 -17.23 -5.41 21.46
N LEU A 263 -17.23 -6.63 22.01
CA LEU A 263 -18.27 -7.15 22.91
C LEU A 263 -18.12 -6.61 24.35
N SER A 264 -18.94 -7.10 25.28
CA SER A 264 -18.89 -6.66 26.68
C SER A 264 -17.78 -7.38 27.46
N GLU A 265 -16.72 -6.63 27.76
CA GLU A 265 -15.56 -7.04 28.57
C GLU A 265 -15.83 -7.08 30.08
N ASN A 266 -17.06 -6.85 30.54
CA ASN A 266 -17.39 -6.83 31.97
C ASN A 266 -17.13 -8.21 32.60
N ILE A 267 -16.14 -8.28 33.51
CA ILE A 267 -15.66 -9.52 34.14
C ILE A 267 -16.78 -10.30 34.85
N GLN A 268 -17.74 -9.62 35.50
CA GLN A 268 -18.89 -10.26 36.16
C GLN A 268 -19.85 -10.92 35.16
N LYS A 269 -19.81 -10.49 33.89
CA LYS A 269 -20.69 -10.94 32.80
C LYS A 269 -19.95 -11.73 31.71
N ILE A 270 -18.65 -11.98 31.88
CA ILE A 270 -17.78 -12.60 30.86
C ILE A 270 -18.33 -13.95 30.35
N ALA A 271 -18.86 -14.78 31.26
CA ALA A 271 -19.49 -16.05 30.91
C ALA A 271 -20.74 -15.88 30.03
N ARG A 272 -21.49 -14.78 30.18
CA ARG A 272 -22.62 -14.44 29.30
C ARG A 272 -22.13 -13.93 27.95
N THR A 273 -21.03 -13.19 27.90
CA THR A 273 -20.39 -12.77 26.63
C THR A 273 -19.86 -13.99 25.85
N ILE A 274 -19.25 -14.95 26.53
CA ILE A 274 -18.78 -16.20 25.92
C ILE A 274 -19.97 -17.03 25.39
N LYS A 275 -21.09 -17.11 26.12
CA LYS A 275 -22.33 -17.73 25.62
C LYS A 275 -22.95 -17.04 24.39
N VAL A 276 -22.57 -15.79 24.09
CA VAL A 276 -22.97 -15.11 22.84
C VAL A 276 -22.02 -15.47 21.70
N LEU A 277 -20.70 -15.63 21.97
CA LEU A 277 -19.77 -16.21 20.99
C LEU A 277 -20.10 -17.68 20.70
N GLU A 278 -20.42 -18.49 21.71
CA GLU A 278 -20.83 -19.90 21.60
C GLU A 278 -22.00 -20.08 20.61
N LYS A 279 -23.08 -19.32 20.79
CA LYS A 279 -24.21 -19.28 19.83
C LYS A 279 -23.81 -18.85 18.42
N SER A 280 -22.83 -17.95 18.32
CA SER A 280 -22.32 -17.51 17.01
C SER A 280 -21.49 -18.63 16.35
N CYS A 281 -20.74 -19.41 17.13
CA CYS A 281 -20.02 -20.60 16.64
C CYS A 281 -20.98 -21.72 16.22
N GLU A 282 -22.04 -21.95 17.00
CA GLU A 282 -23.14 -22.87 16.67
C GLU A 282 -23.83 -22.48 15.35
N GLU A 283 -24.08 -21.18 15.14
CA GLU A 283 -24.61 -20.67 13.88
C GLU A 283 -23.67 -20.90 12.69
N LEU A 284 -22.36 -20.63 12.83
CA LEU A 284 -21.37 -20.91 11.79
C LEU A 284 -21.27 -22.41 11.45
N LYS A 285 -21.34 -23.28 12.46
CA LYS A 285 -21.34 -24.73 12.27
C LYS A 285 -22.60 -25.21 11.54
N ARG A 286 -23.77 -24.68 11.92
CA ARG A 286 -25.05 -24.94 11.24
C ARG A 286 -25.06 -24.49 9.77
N MET A 287 -24.27 -23.47 9.43
CA MET A 287 -24.10 -22.96 8.06
C MET A 287 -22.97 -23.66 7.27
N ASP A 288 -22.33 -24.70 7.83
CA ASP A 288 -21.17 -25.41 7.26
C ASP A 288 -19.97 -24.48 6.93
N LEU A 289 -19.77 -23.46 7.76
CA LEU A 289 -18.67 -22.48 7.64
C LEU A 289 -17.48 -22.80 8.57
N ILE A 290 -17.71 -23.70 9.52
CA ILE A 290 -16.72 -24.42 10.35
C ILE A 290 -17.22 -25.86 10.49
N ASP A 291 -16.32 -26.83 10.63
CA ASP A 291 -16.70 -28.22 10.95
C ASP A 291 -17.05 -28.35 12.45
N HIS A 292 -16.15 -27.87 13.31
CA HIS A 292 -16.31 -27.98 14.76
C HIS A 292 -15.80 -26.73 15.49
N TYR A 293 -16.24 -26.58 16.73
CA TYR A 293 -15.59 -25.70 17.69
C TYR A 293 -15.60 -26.34 19.09
N ASN A 294 -14.54 -26.09 19.87
CA ASN A 294 -14.47 -26.42 21.30
C ASN A 294 -14.35 -25.13 22.10
N ILE A 295 -14.91 -25.09 23.32
CA ILE A 295 -14.65 -24.02 24.29
C ILE A 295 -13.94 -24.62 25.49
N ILE A 296 -12.63 -24.36 25.61
CA ILE A 296 -11.79 -24.84 26.70
C ILE A 296 -11.80 -23.81 27.83
N LYS A 297 -12.30 -24.20 29.01
CA LYS A 297 -12.34 -23.33 30.19
C LYS A 297 -11.13 -23.60 31.10
N ASN A 298 -10.01 -22.94 30.82
CA ASN A 298 -8.79 -23.01 31.64
C ASN A 298 -9.01 -22.34 33.01
N SER A 299 -9.56 -23.08 33.98
CA SER A 299 -9.97 -22.60 35.32
C SER A 299 -11.02 -21.48 35.32
N LYS A 300 -10.65 -20.27 34.88
CA LYS A 300 -11.49 -19.07 34.82
C LYS A 300 -12.02 -18.86 33.40
N TRP A 301 -13.14 -18.15 33.29
CA TRP A 301 -13.69 -17.76 31.98
C TRP A 301 -12.84 -16.72 31.23
N LEU A 302 -12.06 -15.91 31.94
CA LEU A 302 -11.12 -14.94 31.34
C LEU A 302 -9.98 -15.61 30.57
N GLU A 303 -9.51 -16.76 31.08
CA GLU A 303 -8.44 -17.60 30.53
C GLU A 303 -8.96 -18.65 29.52
N SER A 304 -10.26 -18.61 29.19
CA SER A 304 -10.86 -19.58 28.27
C SER A 304 -10.42 -19.37 26.82
N GLU A 305 -10.37 -20.46 26.07
CA GLU A 305 -9.94 -20.51 24.67
C GLU A 305 -11.06 -21.12 23.82
N ILE A 306 -11.20 -20.65 22.59
CA ILE A 306 -12.04 -21.27 21.58
C ILE A 306 -11.13 -21.87 20.50
N GLU A 307 -11.36 -23.15 20.22
CA GLU A 307 -10.76 -23.86 19.11
C GLU A 307 -11.77 -23.95 17.98
N PHE A 308 -11.33 -23.76 16.74
CA PHE A 308 -12.11 -23.87 15.52
C PHE A 308 -11.46 -24.87 14.58
N PHE A 309 -12.25 -25.79 14.04
CA PHE A 309 -11.82 -26.86 13.15
C PHE A 309 -12.47 -26.69 11.78
N PHE A 310 -11.70 -26.98 10.73
CA PHE A 310 -12.11 -26.79 9.35
C PHE A 310 -11.63 -27.96 8.51
N ASP A 311 -12.51 -28.58 7.73
CA ASP A 311 -12.09 -29.41 6.61
C ASP A 311 -11.44 -28.58 5.49
N GLN A 312 -10.70 -29.27 4.62
CA GLN A 312 -10.22 -28.71 3.35
C GLN A 312 -11.36 -28.17 2.46
N LYS A 313 -12.63 -28.56 2.66
CA LYS A 313 -13.78 -27.95 1.95
C LYS A 313 -13.87 -26.43 2.20
N HIS A 314 -13.60 -25.97 3.43
CA HIS A 314 -13.61 -24.54 3.77
C HIS A 314 -12.40 -23.81 3.21
N ASN A 315 -11.27 -24.50 3.01
CA ASN A 315 -10.12 -23.98 2.28
C ASN A 315 -10.37 -23.93 0.78
N ASN A 316 -11.03 -24.93 0.20
CA ASN A 316 -11.41 -24.95 -1.21
C ASN A 316 -12.44 -23.85 -1.49
N LEU A 317 -13.43 -23.67 -0.61
CA LEU A 317 -14.36 -22.55 -0.65
C LEU A 317 -13.61 -21.22 -0.44
N LYS A 318 -12.68 -21.14 0.52
CA LYS A 318 -11.75 -20.00 0.66
C LYS A 318 -10.72 -19.90 -0.50
N GLN A 319 -10.66 -20.84 -1.43
CA GLN A 319 -9.91 -20.73 -2.71
C GLN A 319 -10.88 -20.65 -3.91
N SER A 320 -12.17 -20.55 -3.63
CA SER A 320 -13.25 -20.12 -4.50
C SER A 320 -14.07 -19.03 -3.78
N TYR A 321 -13.40 -18.06 -3.11
CA TYR A 321 -13.85 -16.74 -2.59
C TYR A 321 -13.31 -15.18 -2.89
N PHE A 322 -12.45 -14.39 -3.70
CA PHE A 322 -11.31 -14.08 -4.74
C PHE A 322 -10.96 -14.48 -6.22
N TYR A 323 -10.33 -15.60 -6.64
CA TYR A 323 -9.84 -15.92 -8.00
C TYR A 323 -10.68 -15.48 -9.23
N ASP A 324 -11.98 -15.78 -9.37
CA ASP A 324 -12.87 -15.11 -10.35
C ASP A 324 -13.43 -13.71 -9.96
N ASP A 325 -13.08 -13.11 -8.81
CA ASP A 325 -13.14 -11.65 -8.53
C ASP A 325 -11.87 -11.00 -9.08
N LYS A 326 -10.71 -11.67 -8.92
CA LYS A 326 -9.49 -11.37 -9.65
C LYS A 326 -9.74 -11.52 -11.15
N ASN A 327 -10.26 -12.64 -11.66
CA ASN A 327 -10.53 -12.77 -13.10
C ASN A 327 -11.59 -11.74 -13.56
N HIS A 328 -12.61 -11.46 -12.75
CA HIS A 328 -13.58 -10.39 -13.07
C HIS A 328 -12.91 -9.01 -13.12
N PHE A 329 -12.03 -8.67 -12.17
CA PHE A 329 -11.30 -7.41 -12.10
C PHE A 329 -10.22 -7.30 -13.18
N ASP A 330 -9.39 -8.32 -13.37
CA ASP A 330 -8.44 -8.47 -14.47
C ASP A 330 -9.16 -8.32 -15.83
N ASN A 331 -10.36 -8.92 -15.99
CA ASN A 331 -11.20 -8.74 -17.18
C ASN A 331 -11.79 -7.32 -17.29
N LEU A 332 -12.11 -6.65 -16.18
CA LEU A 332 -12.51 -5.24 -16.20
C LEU A 332 -11.34 -4.35 -16.65
N LEU A 333 -10.13 -4.59 -16.14
CA LEU A 333 -8.92 -3.88 -16.55
C LEU A 333 -8.68 -4.02 -18.06
N ILE A 334 -8.79 -5.24 -18.61
CA ILE A 334 -8.71 -5.53 -20.06
C ILE A 334 -9.83 -4.83 -20.84
N THR A 335 -11.10 -4.99 -20.42
CA THR A 335 -12.24 -4.40 -21.15
C THR A 335 -12.11 -2.88 -21.23
N HIS A 336 -11.50 -2.24 -20.23
CA HIS A 336 -11.23 -0.81 -20.22
C HIS A 336 -10.00 -0.36 -21.04
N THR A 337 -9.07 -1.25 -21.44
CA THR A 337 -8.04 -0.91 -22.44
C THR A 337 -8.61 -0.95 -23.85
N ASP A 338 -9.41 -1.96 -24.15
CA ASP A 338 -9.77 -2.31 -25.53
C ASP A 338 -10.93 -1.45 -26.07
N SER A 339 -11.79 -0.92 -25.18
CA SER A 339 -13.02 -0.20 -25.58
C SER A 339 -12.78 1.24 -26.08
N GLY A 340 -11.56 1.77 -26.01
CA GLY A 340 -11.26 3.17 -26.34
C GLY A 340 -11.97 4.22 -25.46
N CYS A 341 -12.66 3.80 -24.39
CA CYS A 341 -13.49 4.66 -23.56
C CYS A 341 -12.65 5.54 -22.61
N GLN A 342 -12.11 6.64 -23.13
CA GLN A 342 -11.80 7.83 -22.33
C GLN A 342 -13.12 8.44 -21.82
N GLY A 343 -13.63 7.88 -20.71
CA GLY A 343 -14.73 8.49 -19.97
C GLY A 343 -14.27 9.81 -19.36
N GLN A 344 -14.86 10.92 -19.80
CA GLN A 344 -14.46 12.25 -19.34
C GLN A 344 -14.79 12.46 -17.85
N GLY A 345 -13.75 12.54 -17.01
CA GLY A 345 -13.85 13.14 -15.68
C GLY A 345 -14.39 12.26 -14.54
N ASP A 346 -14.31 10.94 -14.63
CA ASP A 346 -14.83 10.01 -13.61
C ASP A 346 -14.05 9.99 -12.27
N GLY A 347 -12.96 10.77 -12.15
CA GLY A 347 -12.23 11.01 -10.89
C GLY A 347 -11.48 9.80 -10.30
N ASN A 348 -11.36 8.70 -11.04
CA ASN A 348 -10.84 7.42 -10.54
C ASN A 348 -9.31 7.26 -10.68
N THR A 349 -8.53 8.26 -10.26
CA THR A 349 -7.05 8.29 -10.35
C THR A 349 -6.39 7.05 -9.74
N SER A 350 -6.95 6.52 -8.65
CA SER A 350 -6.45 5.28 -8.01
C SER A 350 -6.72 4.03 -8.85
N PHE A 351 -7.84 3.95 -9.58
CA PHE A 351 -8.13 2.84 -10.48
C PHE A 351 -7.28 2.92 -11.76
N GLU A 352 -6.97 4.12 -12.22
CA GLU A 352 -6.11 4.37 -13.38
C GLU A 352 -4.63 4.11 -13.08
N THR A 353 -4.14 4.49 -11.89
CA THR A 353 -2.80 4.06 -11.42
C THR A 353 -2.72 2.55 -11.25
N VAL A 354 -3.75 1.89 -10.70
CA VAL A 354 -3.81 0.41 -10.65
C VAL A 354 -3.84 -0.21 -12.06
N LYS A 355 -4.55 0.37 -13.04
CA LYS A 355 -4.45 -0.06 -14.46
C LYS A 355 -3.03 0.04 -14.98
N LEU A 356 -2.34 1.16 -14.77
CA LEU A 356 -0.96 1.37 -15.24
C LEU A 356 0.02 0.39 -14.58
N GLU A 357 -0.05 0.22 -13.26
CA GLU A 357 0.75 -0.75 -12.49
C GLU A 357 0.53 -2.21 -12.90
N THR A 358 -0.66 -2.54 -13.40
CA THR A 358 -1.02 -3.92 -13.79
C THR A 358 -0.97 -4.17 -15.29
N PHE A 359 -0.96 -3.14 -16.15
CA PHE A 359 -1.01 -3.30 -17.61
C PHE A 359 0.11 -4.20 -18.16
N ASP A 360 1.33 -4.05 -17.65
CA ASP A 360 2.46 -4.90 -18.02
C ASP A 360 2.22 -6.38 -17.62
N LYS A 361 1.46 -6.65 -16.55
CA LYS A 361 1.17 -7.99 -16.04
C LYS A 361 -0.13 -8.60 -16.57
N ILE A 362 -0.82 -7.92 -17.50
CA ILE A 362 -2.02 -8.42 -18.19
C ILE A 362 -1.60 -9.17 -19.46
N PRO A 363 -1.81 -10.50 -19.56
CA PRO A 363 -1.48 -11.28 -20.75
C PRO A 363 -2.64 -11.27 -21.76
N THR A 364 -2.69 -10.24 -22.60
CA THR A 364 -3.49 -10.28 -23.84
C THR A 364 -2.89 -11.30 -24.81
N ASP A 365 -3.70 -11.83 -25.73
CA ASP A 365 -3.19 -12.83 -26.67
C ASP A 365 -2.20 -12.21 -27.68
N GLU A 366 -2.31 -10.91 -27.96
CA GLU A 366 -1.27 -10.11 -28.67
C GLU A 366 0.08 -10.10 -27.92
N LYS A 367 0.07 -9.83 -26.61
CA LYS A 367 1.29 -9.85 -25.76
C LYS A 367 1.89 -11.25 -25.72
N ILE A 368 1.07 -12.29 -25.66
CA ILE A 368 1.54 -13.69 -25.75
C ILE A 368 2.16 -13.95 -27.12
N GLU A 369 1.53 -13.53 -28.23
CA GLU A 369 2.10 -13.65 -29.58
C GLU A 369 3.41 -12.90 -29.74
N LEU A 370 3.55 -11.69 -29.21
CA LEU A 370 4.78 -10.91 -29.29
C LEU A 370 5.95 -11.64 -28.60
N VAL A 371 5.77 -12.13 -27.38
CA VAL A 371 6.79 -12.96 -26.69
C VAL A 371 7.08 -14.25 -27.48
N PHE A 372 6.05 -14.89 -28.04
CA PHE A 372 6.19 -16.11 -28.84
C PHE A 372 6.91 -15.89 -30.18
N LYS A 373 6.88 -14.64 -30.70
CA LYS A 373 7.65 -14.19 -31.87
C LYS A 373 9.11 -13.91 -31.52
N GLU A 374 9.43 -13.33 -30.36
CA GLU A 374 10.83 -13.13 -29.96
C GLU A 374 11.57 -14.44 -29.61
N LEU A 375 10.85 -15.49 -29.20
CA LEU A 375 11.42 -16.80 -28.90
C LEU A 375 11.88 -17.58 -30.16
N PRO A 376 12.82 -18.53 -30.02
CA PRO A 376 13.38 -19.27 -31.15
C PRO A 376 12.31 -20.06 -31.90
N ILE A 377 12.50 -20.29 -33.21
CA ILE A 377 11.55 -21.02 -34.06
C ILE A 377 11.17 -22.39 -33.46
N LYS A 378 12.15 -23.16 -32.96
CA LYS A 378 11.94 -24.45 -32.28
C LYS A 378 11.06 -24.39 -31.02
N ALA A 379 10.92 -23.22 -30.40
CA ALA A 379 10.04 -23.02 -29.26
C ALA A 379 8.57 -22.90 -29.69
N ARG A 380 8.31 -22.41 -30.91
CA ARG A 380 6.96 -22.14 -31.44
C ARG A 380 6.15 -23.42 -31.71
N GLU A 381 6.83 -24.57 -31.81
CA GLU A 381 6.22 -25.90 -31.92
C GLU A 381 5.66 -26.41 -30.58
N LEU A 382 6.04 -25.81 -29.44
CA LEU A 382 5.69 -26.29 -28.11
C LEU A 382 4.29 -25.84 -27.67
N LYS A 383 3.28 -26.69 -27.88
CA LYS A 383 1.87 -26.47 -27.46
C LYS A 383 1.67 -26.02 -26.00
N THR A 384 2.60 -26.33 -25.10
CA THR A 384 2.53 -25.95 -23.67
C THR A 384 3.09 -24.55 -23.38
N LEU A 385 3.84 -23.95 -24.31
CA LEU A 385 4.61 -22.72 -24.11
C LEU A 385 3.73 -21.44 -24.09
N PRO A 386 2.67 -21.28 -24.90
CA PRO A 386 1.76 -20.13 -24.77
C PRO A 386 1.15 -20.00 -23.37
N LYS A 387 0.82 -21.11 -22.71
CA LYS A 387 0.38 -21.09 -21.30
C LYS A 387 1.49 -20.63 -20.35
N ALA A 388 2.72 -21.11 -20.53
CA ALA A 388 3.84 -20.67 -19.71
C ALA A 388 4.18 -19.19 -19.90
N ILE A 389 4.02 -18.64 -21.10
CA ILE A 389 4.13 -17.19 -21.37
C ILE A 389 2.99 -16.43 -20.67
N LYS A 390 1.74 -16.91 -20.78
CA LYS A 390 0.57 -16.32 -20.12
C LYS A 390 0.74 -16.24 -18.60
N ASP A 391 1.27 -17.29 -17.99
CA ASP A 391 1.52 -17.36 -16.55
C ASP A 391 2.80 -16.58 -16.14
N ALA A 392 3.84 -16.52 -16.99
CA ALA A 392 5.02 -15.70 -16.76
C ALA A 392 4.73 -14.19 -16.80
N ILE A 393 3.95 -13.71 -17.78
CA ILE A 393 3.56 -12.28 -17.89
C ILE A 393 2.85 -11.82 -16.60
N ARG A 394 1.93 -12.65 -16.07
CA ARG A 394 1.20 -12.39 -14.81
C ARG A 394 2.11 -12.21 -13.59
N GLN A 395 3.28 -12.85 -13.59
CA GLN A 395 4.22 -12.84 -12.47
C GLN A 395 5.28 -11.73 -12.64
N TYR A 396 5.98 -11.75 -13.77
CA TYR A 396 7.19 -10.96 -14.03
C TYR A 396 6.96 -9.68 -14.86
N GLY A 397 5.82 -9.58 -15.56
CA GLY A 397 5.54 -8.48 -16.48
C GLY A 397 5.93 -8.77 -17.94
N PHE A 398 5.18 -8.20 -18.89
CA PHE A 398 5.33 -8.41 -20.32
C PHE A 398 6.67 -7.89 -20.85
N GLU A 399 7.11 -6.69 -20.47
CA GLU A 399 8.43 -6.20 -20.86
C GLU A 399 9.55 -7.14 -20.39
N THR A 400 9.55 -7.49 -19.09
CA THR A 400 10.52 -8.42 -18.50
C THR A 400 10.54 -9.75 -19.27
N VAL A 401 9.36 -10.31 -19.51
CA VAL A 401 9.19 -11.59 -20.22
C VAL A 401 9.61 -11.49 -21.69
N LYS A 402 9.38 -10.35 -22.35
CA LYS A 402 9.82 -10.10 -23.72
C LYS A 402 11.35 -10.02 -23.80
N TYR A 403 12.00 -9.23 -22.95
CA TYR A 403 13.46 -9.13 -22.96
C TYR A 403 14.14 -10.46 -22.57
N VAL A 404 13.55 -11.24 -21.66
CA VAL A 404 14.05 -12.62 -21.40
C VAL A 404 13.85 -13.52 -22.63
N ALA A 405 12.75 -13.42 -23.36
CA ALA A 405 12.58 -14.16 -24.62
C ALA A 405 13.66 -13.81 -25.66
N GLU A 406 13.96 -12.52 -25.86
CA GLU A 406 15.07 -12.07 -26.72
C GLU A 406 16.43 -12.62 -26.26
N TYR A 407 16.71 -12.57 -24.95
CA TYR A 407 17.94 -13.12 -24.35
C TYR A 407 18.07 -14.62 -24.62
N VAL A 408 17.00 -15.38 -24.38
CA VAL A 408 16.95 -16.83 -24.62
C VAL A 408 17.19 -17.16 -26.11
N THR A 409 16.76 -16.31 -27.03
CA THR A 409 17.05 -16.46 -28.48
C THR A 409 18.51 -16.21 -28.84
N LYS A 410 19.25 -15.43 -28.05
CA LYS A 410 20.70 -15.25 -28.21
C LYS A 410 21.51 -16.44 -27.65
N GLN A 411 20.91 -17.24 -26.76
CA GLN A 411 21.55 -18.42 -26.17
C GLN A 411 21.30 -19.71 -26.98
N LYS A 412 22.35 -20.51 -27.20
CA LYS A 412 22.30 -21.76 -27.98
C LYS A 412 21.76 -22.96 -27.16
N VAL A 413 20.59 -22.79 -26.54
CA VAL A 413 20.03 -23.75 -25.58
C VAL A 413 19.11 -24.81 -26.20
N GLY A 414 19.21 -26.05 -25.69
CA GLY A 414 18.40 -27.19 -26.14
C GLY A 414 16.97 -27.19 -25.61
N ASN A 415 16.80 -27.16 -24.28
CA ASN A 415 15.46 -27.12 -23.65
C ASN A 415 15.02 -25.67 -23.40
N ILE A 416 14.54 -25.03 -24.47
CA ILE A 416 14.17 -23.61 -24.47
C ILE A 416 13.12 -23.28 -23.40
N ARG A 417 12.10 -24.14 -23.22
CA ARG A 417 11.04 -23.93 -22.21
C ARG A 417 11.60 -23.90 -20.78
N SER A 418 12.44 -24.87 -20.42
CA SER A 418 13.00 -24.93 -19.07
C SER A 418 13.99 -23.79 -18.83
N TYR A 419 14.81 -23.46 -19.83
CA TYR A 419 15.80 -22.38 -19.72
C TYR A 419 15.13 -21.00 -19.61
N PHE A 420 14.07 -20.73 -20.38
CA PHE A 420 13.27 -19.50 -20.30
C PHE A 420 12.63 -19.30 -18.92
N LEU A 421 12.06 -20.35 -18.33
CA LEU A 421 11.48 -20.27 -16.98
C LEU A 421 12.57 -20.06 -15.91
N GLN A 422 13.71 -20.73 -16.02
CA GLN A 422 14.83 -20.52 -15.08
C GLN A 422 15.48 -19.14 -15.23
N ALA A 423 15.54 -18.56 -16.43
CA ALA A 423 16.05 -17.21 -16.65
C ALA A 423 15.14 -16.14 -16.01
N LEU A 424 13.82 -16.36 -15.98
CA LEU A 424 12.85 -15.53 -15.25
C LEU A 424 12.96 -15.72 -13.72
N GLU A 425 13.15 -16.95 -13.27
CA GLU A 425 13.20 -17.29 -11.83
C GLU A 425 14.52 -16.89 -11.15
N LYS A 426 15.63 -16.87 -11.89
CA LYS A 426 17.00 -16.71 -11.37
C LYS A 426 17.76 -15.48 -11.89
N GLY A 427 17.07 -14.51 -12.50
CA GLY A 427 17.66 -13.23 -12.90
C GLY A 427 18.69 -13.26 -14.04
N TRP A 428 18.83 -14.38 -14.77
CA TRP A 428 19.94 -14.60 -15.74
C TRP A 428 20.02 -13.61 -16.92
N ALA A 429 19.03 -12.74 -17.08
CA ALA A 429 18.98 -11.71 -18.13
C ALA A 429 18.91 -10.27 -17.58
N GLU A 430 19.19 -10.02 -16.30
CA GLU A 430 19.01 -8.68 -15.69
C GLU A 430 19.84 -7.59 -16.37
N GLU A 431 21.14 -7.83 -16.65
CA GLU A 431 21.99 -6.93 -17.46
C GLU A 431 21.42 -6.68 -18.87
N TYR A 432 20.81 -7.70 -19.47
CA TYR A 432 20.20 -7.62 -20.80
C TYR A 432 18.90 -6.79 -20.78
N ILE A 433 18.09 -6.92 -19.72
CA ILE A 433 16.89 -6.13 -19.49
C ILE A 433 17.27 -4.66 -19.27
N LEU A 434 18.28 -4.39 -18.43
CA LEU A 434 18.79 -3.04 -18.15
C LEU A 434 19.26 -2.35 -19.43
N SER A 435 20.17 -2.99 -20.18
CA SER A 435 20.69 -2.43 -21.43
C SER A 435 19.62 -2.23 -22.50
N ARG A 436 18.61 -3.11 -22.62
CA ARG A 436 17.49 -2.88 -23.57
C ARG A 436 16.57 -1.73 -23.14
N LYS A 437 16.32 -1.54 -21.85
CA LYS A 437 15.52 -0.42 -21.35
C LYS A 437 16.19 0.93 -21.61
N ILE A 438 17.50 1.05 -21.34
CA ILE A 438 18.26 2.29 -21.61
C ILE A 438 18.18 2.68 -23.09
N ASN A 439 18.46 1.73 -24.00
CA ASN A 439 18.40 1.98 -25.44
C ASN A 439 17.00 2.40 -25.92
N ASN A 440 15.95 1.72 -25.47
CA ASN A 440 14.55 2.05 -25.83
C ASN A 440 14.11 3.44 -25.34
N THR A 441 14.68 3.96 -24.25
CA THR A 441 14.45 5.36 -23.82
C THR A 441 15.15 6.35 -24.75
N THR A 442 16.42 6.11 -25.10
CA THR A 442 17.19 7.02 -25.96
C THR A 442 16.65 7.16 -27.39
N ASP A 443 15.92 6.16 -27.90
CA ASP A 443 15.29 6.25 -29.22
C ASP A 443 13.88 6.89 -29.21
N LYS A 444 13.22 7.00 -28.04
CA LYS A 444 11.99 7.80 -27.92
C LYS A 444 12.29 9.31 -27.92
N VAL A 445 13.25 9.74 -27.10
CA VAL A 445 13.64 11.16 -26.95
C VAL A 445 14.10 11.82 -28.27
N LYS A 446 14.62 11.02 -29.23
CA LYS A 446 14.98 11.50 -30.57
C LYS A 446 13.78 11.81 -31.47
N ASN A 447 12.61 11.21 -31.23
CA ASN A 447 11.43 11.31 -32.10
C ASN A 447 10.41 12.36 -31.63
N GLU A 448 10.40 12.74 -30.35
CA GLU A 448 9.37 13.62 -29.76
C GLU A 448 9.74 15.12 -29.75
N LYS A 449 10.82 15.53 -30.43
CA LYS A 449 11.22 16.93 -30.60
C LYS A 449 10.32 17.71 -31.58
N ASN A 450 9.01 17.78 -31.34
CA ASN A 450 8.08 18.73 -31.97
C ASN A 450 6.71 18.79 -31.27
N ILE A 451 6.60 19.60 -30.20
CA ILE A 451 5.40 20.35 -29.76
C ILE A 451 5.84 21.33 -28.64
N LYS A 452 5.17 22.48 -28.51
CA LYS A 452 5.43 23.49 -27.46
C LYS A 452 4.47 23.34 -26.26
N PRO A 453 4.84 23.82 -25.06
CA PRO A 453 4.40 23.22 -23.80
C PRO A 453 3.01 23.66 -23.31
N ILE A 454 2.54 22.93 -22.30
CA ILE A 454 1.47 23.33 -21.37
C ILE A 454 2.08 23.29 -19.97
N GLU A 455 1.79 24.31 -19.16
CA GLU A 455 2.42 24.58 -17.85
C GLU A 455 2.25 23.41 -16.86
N ASN A 456 3.35 22.94 -16.26
CA ASN A 456 3.30 21.99 -15.14
C ASN A 456 4.61 22.05 -14.33
N THR A 457 4.61 22.74 -13.19
CA THR A 457 5.83 23.24 -12.50
C THR A 457 6.77 22.14 -12.00
N GLU A 458 6.29 20.93 -11.74
CA GLU A 458 7.14 19.78 -11.37
C GLU A 458 7.95 19.22 -12.56
N ALA A 459 7.44 19.36 -13.79
CA ALA A 459 8.15 18.94 -14.99
C ALA A 459 9.28 19.92 -15.34
N GLU A 460 9.03 21.22 -15.24
CA GLU A 460 10.03 22.27 -15.49
C GLU A 460 11.23 22.16 -14.52
N LEU A 461 10.98 21.80 -13.26
CA LEU A 461 12.03 21.53 -12.28
C LEU A 461 12.85 20.27 -12.61
N LEU A 462 12.23 19.26 -13.22
CA LEU A 462 12.90 18.01 -13.62
C LEU A 462 13.73 18.21 -14.89
N ASP A 463 13.18 18.88 -15.89
CA ASP A 463 13.89 19.23 -17.14
C ASP A 463 15.09 20.14 -16.82
N ARG A 464 14.89 21.19 -16.02
CA ARG A 464 15.97 22.08 -15.57
C ARG A 464 17.04 21.37 -14.72
N LYS A 465 16.68 20.27 -14.03
CA LYS A 465 17.67 19.41 -13.34
C LYS A 465 18.50 18.59 -14.31
N ILE A 466 17.89 18.09 -15.38
CA ILE A 466 18.58 17.38 -16.47
C ILE A 466 19.52 18.36 -17.20
N ASP A 467 19.09 19.59 -17.50
CA ASP A 467 19.93 20.61 -18.11
C ASP A 467 21.12 21.00 -17.23
N ILE A 468 20.93 21.16 -15.91
CA ILE A 468 22.02 21.41 -14.95
C ILE A 468 23.03 20.26 -14.91
N GLN A 469 22.56 19.00 -14.97
CA GLN A 469 23.44 17.84 -15.05
C GLN A 469 24.25 17.83 -16.36
N LEU A 470 23.58 18.01 -17.51
CA LEU A 470 24.24 18.06 -18.82
C LEU A 470 25.26 19.21 -18.92
N PHE A 471 24.94 20.38 -18.36
CA PHE A 471 25.88 21.51 -18.25
C PHE A 471 27.12 21.11 -17.45
N MET A 472 26.95 20.56 -16.24
CA MET A 472 28.07 20.13 -15.38
C MET A 472 28.91 19.03 -16.05
N GLU A 473 28.31 18.12 -16.80
CA GLU A 473 29.01 17.11 -17.61
C GLU A 473 29.80 17.73 -18.77
N SER A 474 29.28 18.80 -19.41
CA SER A 474 29.88 19.47 -20.57
C SER A 474 31.11 20.34 -20.28
N ILE A 475 31.21 20.92 -19.08
CA ILE A 475 32.28 21.87 -18.73
C ILE A 475 33.61 21.16 -18.38
N PRO A 476 34.76 21.82 -18.62
CA PRO A 476 36.07 21.32 -18.19
C PRO A 476 36.14 21.03 -16.68
N LYS A 477 36.92 20.02 -16.30
CA LYS A 477 37.08 19.56 -14.90
C LYS A 477 37.47 20.68 -13.94
N GLU A 478 38.31 21.61 -14.38
CA GLU A 478 38.73 22.80 -13.64
C GLU A 478 37.55 23.74 -13.31
N LYS A 479 36.65 24.00 -14.27
CA LYS A 479 35.43 24.78 -14.04
C LYS A 479 34.44 24.03 -13.14
N ARG A 480 34.35 22.70 -13.27
CA ARG A 480 33.51 21.85 -12.40
C ARG A 480 33.98 21.93 -10.94
N GLU A 481 35.27 21.75 -10.70
CA GLU A 481 35.88 21.87 -9.36
C GLU A 481 35.75 23.29 -8.79
N TYR A 482 35.84 24.32 -9.63
CA TYR A 482 35.58 25.71 -9.20
C TYR A 482 34.13 25.90 -8.71
N ILE A 483 33.12 25.45 -9.48
CA ILE A 483 31.71 25.53 -9.09
C ILE A 483 31.47 24.73 -7.79
N GLU A 484 31.98 23.50 -7.71
CA GLU A 484 31.84 22.66 -6.51
C GLU A 484 32.43 23.34 -5.26
N ASN A 485 33.54 24.05 -5.38
CA ASN A 485 34.14 24.83 -4.29
C ASN A 485 33.32 26.07 -3.90
N LEU A 486 32.59 26.70 -4.83
CA LEU A 486 31.64 27.77 -4.51
C LEU A 486 30.43 27.24 -3.76
N VAL A 487 29.82 26.16 -4.26
CA VAL A 487 28.68 25.48 -3.63
C VAL A 487 29.04 24.99 -2.22
N TYR A 488 30.25 24.44 -2.03
CA TYR A 488 30.74 24.03 -0.72
C TYR A 488 30.85 25.21 0.26
N LYS A 489 31.43 26.34 -0.18
CA LYS A 489 31.56 27.54 0.66
C LYS A 489 30.21 28.12 1.06
N ASP A 490 29.22 28.12 0.17
CA ASP A 490 27.88 28.62 0.49
C ASP A 490 27.12 27.66 1.41
N TYR A 491 27.22 26.34 1.19
CA TYR A 491 26.68 25.33 2.11
C TYR A 491 27.25 25.43 3.53
N ILE A 492 28.57 25.59 3.68
CA ILE A 492 29.22 25.76 5.00
C ILE A 492 28.82 27.09 5.65
N LYS A 493 28.60 28.14 4.86
CA LYS A 493 28.09 29.44 5.32
C LYS A 493 26.61 29.37 5.76
N GLU A 494 25.76 28.61 5.08
CA GLU A 494 24.39 28.30 5.54
C GLU A 494 24.42 27.44 6.82
N CYS A 495 25.39 26.53 6.96
CA CYS A 495 25.57 25.72 8.18
C CYS A 495 26.20 26.48 9.37
N GLY A 496 26.86 27.61 9.13
CA GLY A 496 27.55 28.42 10.15
C GLY A 496 28.80 27.79 10.79
N MET A 497 29.13 26.52 10.50
CA MET A 497 30.29 25.81 11.04
C MET A 497 30.78 24.68 10.12
N GLU A 498 32.09 24.48 10.05
CA GLU A 498 32.73 23.42 9.26
C GLU A 498 33.25 22.30 10.16
N THR A 499 32.61 21.12 10.13
CA THR A 499 33.16 19.91 10.77
C THR A 499 33.19 18.72 9.81
N LYS A 500 33.78 17.59 10.24
CA LYS A 500 33.74 16.33 9.48
C LYS A 500 32.32 15.88 9.13
N ILE A 501 31.32 16.19 9.96
CA ILE A 501 29.92 15.81 9.72
C ILE A 501 29.35 16.60 8.53
N GLN A 502 29.56 17.93 8.48
CA GLN A 502 29.16 18.75 7.34
C GLN A 502 29.91 18.35 6.05
N LYS A 503 31.17 17.92 6.13
CA LYS A 503 31.91 17.40 4.96
C LYS A 503 31.28 16.12 4.40
N ILE A 504 30.90 15.18 5.26
CA ILE A 504 30.22 13.94 4.84
C ILE A 504 28.82 14.27 4.28
N ALA A 505 28.04 15.10 4.98
CA ALA A 505 26.71 15.52 4.53
C ALA A 505 26.74 16.26 3.18
N PHE A 506 27.73 17.14 2.96
CA PHE A 506 27.95 17.78 1.67
C PHE A 506 28.26 16.75 0.58
N SER A 507 29.13 15.78 0.84
CA SER A 507 29.49 14.77 -0.16
C SER A 507 28.31 13.89 -0.57
N ALA A 508 27.39 13.59 0.35
CA ALA A 508 26.16 12.83 0.08
C ALA A 508 25.06 13.67 -0.60
N ALA A 509 24.96 14.97 -0.30
CA ALA A 509 23.95 15.88 -0.86
C ALA A 509 24.42 16.68 -2.09
N LYS A 510 25.67 16.45 -2.55
CA LYS A 510 26.44 17.30 -3.46
C LYS A 510 25.66 17.75 -4.70
N GLU A 511 25.01 16.81 -5.39
CA GLU A 511 24.27 17.08 -6.63
C GLU A 511 23.02 17.94 -6.39
N SER A 512 22.32 17.76 -5.25
CA SER A 512 21.19 18.61 -4.88
C SER A 512 21.67 20.02 -4.54
N LEU A 513 22.75 20.14 -3.76
CA LEU A 513 23.31 21.44 -3.39
C LEU A 513 23.84 22.23 -4.60
N ILE A 514 24.41 21.55 -5.60
CA ILE A 514 24.79 22.16 -6.90
C ILE A 514 23.55 22.67 -7.63
N PHE A 515 22.49 21.86 -7.73
CA PHE A 515 21.21 22.23 -8.36
C PHE A 515 20.57 23.44 -7.65
N ASP A 516 20.47 23.40 -6.33
CA ASP A 516 19.88 24.47 -5.52
C ASP A 516 20.70 25.77 -5.64
N TYR A 517 22.03 25.68 -5.63
CA TYR A 517 22.92 26.85 -5.76
C TYR A 517 22.88 27.48 -7.16
N LEU A 518 22.86 26.68 -8.23
CA LEU A 518 22.77 27.20 -9.61
C LEU A 518 21.38 27.78 -9.89
N ASN A 519 20.31 27.21 -9.33
CA ASN A 519 18.96 27.81 -9.40
C ASN A 519 18.84 29.10 -8.58
N LYS A 520 19.53 29.23 -7.44
CA LYS A 520 19.65 30.49 -6.68
C LYS A 520 20.44 31.57 -7.44
N ASN A 521 21.28 31.21 -8.42
CA ASN A 521 22.25 32.10 -9.08
C ASN A 521 22.24 31.96 -10.62
N GLU A 522 21.10 32.25 -11.26
CA GLU A 522 20.87 32.01 -12.70
C GLU A 522 21.98 32.57 -13.62
N ASN A 523 22.58 33.70 -13.27
CA ASN A 523 23.69 34.34 -14.02
C ASN A 523 24.96 33.47 -14.18
N LEU A 524 25.10 32.36 -13.44
CA LEU A 524 26.19 31.40 -13.64
C LEU A 524 25.91 30.39 -14.77
N PHE A 525 24.66 30.28 -15.22
CA PHE A 525 24.22 29.28 -16.20
C PHE A 525 24.41 29.75 -17.65
N ASP A 526 24.25 31.05 -17.91
CA ASP A 526 24.33 31.65 -19.25
C ASP A 526 25.77 32.03 -19.70
N LEU A 527 26.80 31.78 -18.90
CA LEU A 527 28.22 32.07 -19.23
C LEU A 527 28.84 31.04 -20.20
N ALA A 528 28.13 30.79 -21.29
CA ALA A 528 28.55 29.98 -22.44
C ALA A 528 29.02 30.83 -23.65
N GLU A 529 28.79 32.16 -23.64
CA GLU A 529 29.33 33.11 -24.62
C GLU A 529 29.95 34.33 -23.92
N GLU A 530 31.24 34.24 -23.54
CA GLU A 530 32.26 35.24 -23.89
C GLU A 530 33.69 34.86 -23.43
N ASN A 531 34.65 35.15 -24.30
CA ASN A 531 36.07 35.49 -24.07
C ASN A 531 36.98 34.59 -23.20
N ILE A 532 37.99 34.03 -23.88
CA ILE A 532 39.32 33.68 -23.35
C ILE A 532 40.12 34.99 -23.16
N VAL A 533 41.18 34.96 -22.33
CA VAL A 533 42.29 35.95 -22.14
C VAL A 533 42.19 36.82 -20.87
N GLU A 534 43.34 36.96 -20.20
CA GLU A 534 43.70 37.91 -19.11
C GLU A 534 42.95 37.74 -17.75
N ILE A 535 43.60 37.79 -16.58
CA ILE A 535 44.85 38.47 -16.15
C ILE A 535 45.59 37.67 -15.05
N GLU A 536 46.91 37.88 -14.91
CA GLU A 536 47.75 37.35 -13.81
C GLU A 536 47.80 38.31 -12.60
N ASN A 537 48.15 37.79 -11.41
CA ASN A 537 48.39 38.53 -10.15
C ASN A 537 47.10 39.06 -9.48
N THR A 538 47.00 39.16 -8.15
CA THR A 538 48.05 39.30 -7.11
C THR A 538 48.02 38.21 -6.03
N ALA A 539 49.08 38.15 -5.22
CA ALA A 539 49.30 37.13 -4.20
C ALA A 539 49.36 37.72 -2.78
N GLU A 540 48.96 36.91 -1.79
CA GLU A 540 49.46 36.84 -0.41
C GLU A 540 49.26 35.36 0.02
N VAL A 541 50.28 34.53 0.29
CA VAL A 541 51.22 34.56 1.44
C VAL A 541 50.43 34.24 2.73
N ASP A 542 50.63 33.14 3.47
CA ASP A 542 51.82 32.29 3.65
C ASP A 542 51.52 30.83 4.10
N ILE A 543 52.54 29.94 3.95
CA ILE A 543 53.02 28.82 4.83
C ILE A 543 51.93 27.98 5.60
N ILE A 544 51.89 26.63 5.52
CA ILE A 544 52.81 25.65 6.15
C ILE A 544 52.99 24.38 5.28
N GLU A 545 54.21 23.81 5.32
CA GLU A 545 54.60 22.56 4.67
C GLU A 545 53.97 21.30 5.30
N SER A 546 53.65 20.28 4.49
CA SER A 546 54.51 19.08 4.40
C SER A 546 53.91 17.98 3.51
N THR A 547 54.63 17.60 2.46
CA THR A 547 54.37 16.39 1.68
C THR A 547 54.92 15.16 2.41
N ILE A 548 54.49 13.96 1.98
CA ILE A 548 54.94 12.61 2.37
C ILE A 548 54.04 11.93 3.43
N GLU A 549 52.91 11.39 2.96
CA GLU A 549 52.49 10.07 3.43
C GLU A 549 52.50 9.06 2.28
N LYS A 550 52.80 7.81 2.64
CA LYS A 550 52.96 6.67 1.73
C LYS A 550 51.60 6.24 1.17
N VAL A 551 51.61 5.48 0.08
CA VAL A 551 50.46 4.66 -0.32
C VAL A 551 50.12 3.71 0.84
N LYS A 552 49.08 4.04 1.61
CA LYS A 552 48.44 3.16 2.58
C LYS A 552 47.40 2.34 1.82
N ILE A 553 47.62 1.03 1.74
CA ILE A 553 46.55 0.11 1.33
C ILE A 553 45.54 0.09 2.47
N GLU A 554 44.32 0.53 2.21
CA GLU A 554 43.22 0.43 3.18
C GLU A 554 42.91 -1.04 3.41
N THR A 555 43.36 -1.54 4.57
CA THR A 555 43.14 -2.90 5.05
C THR A 555 42.64 -2.80 6.49
N GLU A 556 41.36 -3.04 6.71
CA GLU A 556 40.81 -3.15 8.06
C GLU A 556 40.95 -4.58 8.55
N LEU A 557 41.48 -4.73 9.77
CA LEU A 557 41.77 -6.02 10.39
C LEU A 557 41.28 -5.99 11.84
N ARG A 558 40.25 -6.78 12.13
CA ARG A 558 39.69 -6.97 13.47
C ARG A 558 39.90 -8.42 13.88
N GLU A 559 40.86 -8.65 14.77
CA GLU A 559 41.07 -9.95 15.42
C GLU A 559 40.79 -9.80 16.92
N LYS A 560 39.74 -10.45 17.42
CA LYS A 560 39.37 -10.43 18.86
C LYS A 560 38.52 -11.65 19.24
N GLN A 561 38.48 -11.96 20.54
CA GLN A 561 37.63 -13.01 21.10
C GLN A 561 36.21 -12.47 21.33
N TYR A 562 35.18 -13.19 20.87
CA TYR A 562 33.77 -12.79 20.98
C TYR A 562 33.00 -13.74 21.91
N LYS A 563 32.06 -13.20 22.71
CA LYS A 563 31.29 -13.98 23.69
C LYS A 563 30.26 -14.94 23.08
N ASN A 564 29.90 -14.72 21.82
CA ASN A 564 29.02 -15.56 21.00
C ASN A 564 29.04 -15.01 19.56
N ILE A 565 28.49 -15.80 18.63
CA ILE A 565 28.43 -15.44 17.20
C ILE A 565 27.55 -14.21 16.90
N SER A 566 26.58 -13.88 17.76
CA SER A 566 25.75 -12.68 17.57
C SER A 566 26.54 -11.38 17.82
N MET A 567 27.44 -11.38 18.80
CA MET A 567 28.40 -10.27 19.01
C MET A 567 29.41 -10.16 17.86
N PHE A 568 29.75 -11.27 17.20
CA PHE A 568 30.59 -11.29 16.00
C PHE A 568 29.85 -10.67 14.80
N GLN A 569 28.58 -11.01 14.62
CA GLN A 569 27.74 -10.51 13.54
C GLN A 569 27.46 -9.01 13.63
N LEU A 570 27.34 -8.44 14.84
CA LEU A 570 27.25 -7.00 15.02
C LEU A 570 28.54 -6.27 14.59
N ASP A 571 29.72 -6.88 14.77
CA ASP A 571 31.00 -6.32 14.30
C ASP A 571 31.15 -6.40 12.77
N ILE A 572 30.61 -7.46 12.14
CA ILE A 572 30.53 -7.57 10.67
C ILE A 572 29.56 -6.52 10.10
N LEU A 573 28.41 -6.31 10.75
CA LEU A 573 27.43 -5.29 10.38
C LEU A 573 28.00 -3.87 10.52
N GLU A 574 28.75 -3.59 11.58
CA GLU A 574 29.40 -2.28 11.77
C GLU A 574 30.51 -2.03 10.73
N LEU A 575 31.28 -3.07 10.36
CA LEU A 575 32.33 -2.94 9.34
C LEU A 575 31.77 -2.78 7.91
N LEU A 576 30.59 -3.33 7.64
CA LEU A 576 29.94 -3.31 6.33
C LEU A 576 28.72 -2.36 6.27
N ASP A 577 28.62 -1.42 7.20
CA ASP A 577 27.57 -0.39 7.17
C ASP A 577 27.78 0.52 5.94
N GLY A 578 26.76 0.61 5.08
CA GLY A 578 26.81 1.31 3.80
C GLY A 578 26.97 0.46 2.53
N TYR A 579 27.32 -0.83 2.64
CA TYR A 579 27.34 -1.78 1.51
C TYR A 579 25.94 -2.36 1.21
N ASP A 580 25.67 -2.98 0.04
CA ASP A 580 24.32 -3.54 -0.26
C ASP A 580 23.86 -4.54 0.80
N VAL A 581 22.73 -4.20 1.41
CA VAL A 581 22.14 -4.91 2.55
C VAL A 581 21.88 -6.39 2.25
N LYS A 582 21.61 -6.79 1.00
CA LYS A 582 21.35 -8.19 0.64
C LYS A 582 22.64 -9.00 0.55
N GLU A 583 23.74 -8.38 0.13
CA GLU A 583 25.07 -8.99 0.11
C GLU A 583 25.58 -9.19 1.54
N VAL A 584 25.47 -8.18 2.40
CA VAL A 584 25.83 -8.27 3.83
C VAL A 584 24.98 -9.34 4.56
N ASP A 585 23.66 -9.36 4.33
CA ASP A 585 22.76 -10.35 4.94
C ASP A 585 23.03 -11.79 4.44
N LYS A 586 23.51 -11.94 3.20
CA LYS A 586 23.99 -13.21 2.62
C LYS A 586 25.32 -13.66 3.24
N ILE A 587 26.27 -12.76 3.49
CA ILE A 587 27.52 -13.05 4.22
C ILE A 587 27.20 -13.56 5.63
N ILE A 588 26.35 -12.85 6.36
CA ILE A 588 25.95 -13.22 7.74
C ILE A 588 25.29 -14.61 7.77
N ARG A 589 24.43 -14.93 6.80
CA ARG A 589 23.81 -16.26 6.69
C ARG A 589 24.83 -17.38 6.40
N LEU A 590 25.86 -17.11 5.59
CA LEU A 590 26.93 -18.07 5.32
C LEU A 590 27.79 -18.30 6.57
N VAL A 591 28.25 -17.23 7.21
CA VAL A 591 29.05 -17.29 8.46
C VAL A 591 28.31 -18.04 9.57
N ASN A 592 26.98 -17.91 9.69
CA ASN A 592 26.17 -18.70 10.62
C ASN A 592 26.19 -20.22 10.38
N ILE A 593 26.48 -20.67 9.15
CA ILE A 593 26.41 -22.09 8.74
C ILE A 593 27.81 -22.73 8.72
N THR A 594 28.82 -21.98 8.29
CA THR A 594 30.19 -22.48 8.04
C THR A 594 31.23 -21.99 9.04
N ASN A 595 30.89 -20.99 9.87
CA ASN A 595 31.84 -20.20 10.68
C ASN A 595 32.96 -19.52 9.85
N TYR A 596 32.87 -19.50 8.52
CA TYR A 596 33.91 -18.94 7.64
C TYR A 596 33.34 -18.41 6.34
N PHE A 597 33.83 -17.26 5.87
CA PHE A 597 33.50 -16.68 4.58
C PHE A 597 34.73 -16.00 3.97
N GLU A 598 34.95 -16.21 2.68
CA GLU A 598 35.94 -15.50 1.87
C GLU A 598 35.30 -15.16 0.51
N GLY A 599 35.56 -13.96 0.01
CA GLY A 599 34.99 -13.47 -1.24
C GLY A 599 35.22 -11.98 -1.45
N GLU A 600 34.44 -11.37 -2.34
CA GLU A 600 34.52 -9.94 -2.66
C GLU A 600 33.17 -9.26 -2.44
N ILE A 601 33.21 -8.01 -1.96
CA ILE A 601 32.06 -7.12 -1.82
C ILE A 601 32.47 -5.72 -2.28
N GLU A 602 31.79 -5.16 -3.28
CA GLU A 602 32.00 -3.81 -3.83
C GLU A 602 33.49 -3.41 -4.01
N GLY A 603 34.28 -4.27 -4.67
CA GLY A 603 35.71 -4.03 -4.94
C GLY A 603 36.67 -4.29 -3.77
N HIS A 604 36.19 -4.85 -2.66
CA HIS A 604 36.99 -5.20 -1.49
C HIS A 604 36.96 -6.70 -1.24
N HIS A 605 38.12 -7.33 -1.12
CA HIS A 605 38.27 -8.73 -0.72
C HIS A 605 38.10 -8.87 0.80
N ILE A 606 37.15 -9.70 1.22
CA ILE A 606 36.78 -9.90 2.62
C ILE A 606 37.05 -11.34 3.07
N ILE A 607 37.58 -11.49 4.28
CA ILE A 607 37.81 -12.77 4.96
C ILE A 607 37.21 -12.67 6.37
N ILE A 608 36.35 -13.62 6.73
CA ILE A 608 35.69 -13.72 8.03
C ILE A 608 35.87 -15.14 8.55
N GLU A 609 36.31 -15.30 9.79
CA GLU A 609 36.45 -16.60 10.47
C GLU A 609 35.99 -16.49 11.93
N TYR A 610 34.92 -17.20 12.30
CA TYR A 610 34.43 -17.31 13.68
C TYR A 610 35.06 -18.52 14.37
N LYS A 611 35.65 -18.29 15.54
CA LYS A 611 36.18 -19.34 16.42
C LYS A 611 35.59 -19.16 17.82
N ASP A 612 34.75 -20.11 18.23
CA ASP A 612 34.14 -20.06 19.55
C ASP A 612 35.20 -20.30 20.64
N GLY A 613 35.26 -19.40 21.63
CA GLY A 613 36.29 -19.41 22.68
C GLY A 613 37.69 -18.93 22.27
N GLU A 614 37.96 -18.64 20.99
CA GLU A 614 39.26 -18.15 20.51
C GLU A 614 39.15 -16.78 19.80
N ASN A 615 40.27 -16.26 19.28
CA ASN A 615 40.26 -15.09 18.42
C ASN A 615 39.52 -15.40 17.11
N SER A 616 38.48 -14.62 16.82
CA SER A 616 37.79 -14.61 15.53
C SER A 616 38.30 -13.43 14.68
N LEU A 617 38.37 -13.66 13.37
CA LEU A 617 38.99 -12.78 12.39
C LEU A 617 37.92 -12.12 11.50
N ILE A 618 38.06 -10.82 11.28
CA ILE A 618 37.42 -10.10 10.17
C ILE A 618 38.51 -9.27 9.50
N LYS A 619 38.68 -9.43 8.19
CA LYS A 619 39.65 -8.68 7.38
C LYS A 619 38.97 -8.18 6.11
N LEU A 620 39.03 -6.88 5.87
CA LEU A 620 38.59 -6.25 4.62
C LEU A 620 39.81 -5.61 3.94
N THR A 621 40.06 -5.94 2.67
CA THR A 621 41.22 -5.48 1.91
C THR A 621 40.74 -4.90 0.58
N LYS A 622 41.09 -3.66 0.26
CA LYS A 622 40.75 -3.07 -1.05
C LYS A 622 41.51 -3.79 -2.17
N ASN A 623 40.82 -4.22 -3.23
CA ASN A 623 41.48 -4.71 -4.45
C ASN A 623 42.01 -3.52 -5.26
N ASN A 624 43.13 -3.74 -5.97
CA ASN A 624 43.76 -2.77 -6.89
C ASN A 624 43.39 -3.06 -8.34
#